data_AF-A0A3D4ME90-F1
#
_entry.id   AF-A0A3D4ME90-F1
#
_cell.length_a   1.000
_cell.length_b   1.000
_cell.length_c   1.000
_cell.angle_alpha   90.00
_cell.angle_beta   90.00
_cell.angle_gamma   90.00
#
_symmetry.space_group_name_H-M   'P 1'
#
loop_
_entity.id
_entity.type
_entity.pdbx_description
1 polymer ?
#
loop_
_entity_poly.entity_id
_entity_poly.type
_entity_poly.pdbx_seq_one_letter_code
_entity_poly.pdbx_strand_id
1 'polypeptide(L)'
;MKQHLGGYRLWLALALFCAALLWPQRGALAMYVSGNELVQKCMSQRKEDIYGCVHYVAGVIDYHVVMQSLGTAPTLPFCIPAGVSVTEAAFTVLTYLRAQPQHEGFIAAMAVPMALNKAFPCKKPAPKKKKK
;
A
#
# COMPACT_ATOMS: atom_id res chain seq x y z
N MET A 1 -47.12 35.39 25.61
CA MET A 1 -46.60 35.08 24.26
C MET A 1 -45.08 34.94 24.12
N LYS A 2 -44.24 35.06 25.17
CA LYS A 2 -42.76 34.88 25.07
C LYS A 2 -42.23 33.49 25.48
N GLN A 3 -43.02 32.66 26.16
CA GLN A 3 -42.56 31.39 26.73
C GLN A 3 -42.51 30.22 25.72
N HIS A 4 -43.33 30.22 24.66
CA HIS A 4 -43.30 29.16 23.64
C HIS A 4 -42.11 29.25 22.69
N LEU A 5 -41.48 30.43 22.55
CA LEU A 5 -40.38 30.65 21.60
C LEU A 5 -39.05 30.07 22.11
N GLY A 6 -38.87 29.97 23.44
CA GLY A 6 -37.68 29.38 24.05
C GLY A 6 -37.64 27.86 23.95
N GLY A 7 -38.80 27.19 24.09
CA GLY A 7 -38.94 25.75 23.92
C GLY A 7 -38.58 25.32 22.50
N TYR A 8 -39.18 25.94 21.49
CA TYR A 8 -38.90 25.59 20.08
C TYR A 8 -37.41 25.73 19.70
N ARG A 9 -36.71 26.73 20.22
CA ARG A 9 -35.27 26.93 19.96
C ARG A 9 -34.41 25.84 20.60
N LEU A 10 -34.78 25.37 21.79
CA LEU A 10 -34.08 24.29 22.48
C LEU A 10 -34.29 22.94 21.77
N TRP A 11 -35.52 22.67 21.34
CA TRP A 11 -35.85 21.45 20.59
C TRP A 11 -35.20 21.44 19.20
N LEU A 12 -35.13 22.58 18.51
CA LEU A 12 -34.40 22.72 17.24
C LEU A 12 -32.89 22.49 17.41
N ALA A 13 -32.29 23.04 18.47
CA ALA A 13 -30.88 22.82 18.77
C ALA A 13 -30.57 21.35 19.08
N LEU A 14 -31.45 20.68 19.83
CA LEU A 14 -31.33 19.26 20.15
C LEU A 14 -31.49 18.37 18.91
N ALA A 15 -32.45 18.68 18.04
CA ALA A 15 -32.65 17.97 16.79
C ALA A 15 -31.45 18.10 15.84
N LEU A 16 -30.85 19.29 15.73
CA LEU A 16 -29.62 19.52 14.96
C LEU A 16 -28.42 18.77 15.54
N PHE A 17 -28.28 18.74 16.87
CA PHE A 17 -27.21 18.00 17.54
C PHE A 17 -27.34 16.48 17.34
N CYS A 18 -28.56 15.93 17.47
CA CYS A 18 -28.83 14.52 17.20
C CYS A 18 -28.62 14.16 15.72
N ALA A 19 -28.97 15.04 14.78
CA ALA A 19 -28.72 14.84 13.36
C ALA A 19 -27.22 14.81 13.03
N ALA A 20 -26.39 15.60 13.73
CA ALA A 20 -24.94 15.56 13.58
C ALA A 20 -24.32 14.27 14.13
N LEU A 21 -24.88 13.71 15.21
CA LEU A 21 -24.44 12.43 15.78
C LEU A 21 -24.82 11.22 14.90
N LEU A 22 -25.90 11.33 14.14
CA LEU A 22 -26.36 10.30 13.21
C LEU A 22 -25.74 10.45 11.81
N TRP A 23 -24.83 11.38 11.61
CA TRP A 23 -24.10 11.48 10.35
C TRP A 23 -23.28 10.20 10.17
N PRO A 24 -23.43 9.47 9.04
CA PRO A 24 -22.62 8.29 8.81
C PRO A 24 -21.17 8.74 8.81
N GLN A 25 -20.42 8.31 9.83
CA GLN A 25 -18.97 8.35 9.82
C GLN A 25 -18.56 7.56 8.58
N ARG A 26 -18.18 8.27 7.51
CA ARG A 26 -17.56 7.62 6.36
C ARG A 26 -16.29 6.99 6.91
N GLY A 27 -16.34 5.67 7.16
CA GLY A 27 -15.15 4.93 7.58
C GLY A 27 -14.03 5.29 6.62
N ALA A 28 -12.83 5.50 7.15
CA ALA A 28 -11.66 5.71 6.31
C ALA A 28 -11.58 4.50 5.36
N LEU A 29 -11.91 4.69 4.08
CA LEU A 29 -11.58 3.71 3.06
C LEU A 29 -10.07 3.56 3.17
N ALA A 30 -9.61 2.37 3.55
CA ALA A 30 -8.19 2.08 3.57
C ALA A 30 -7.63 2.47 2.20
N MET A 31 -6.84 3.56 2.14
CA MET A 31 -6.16 3.99 0.92
C MET A 31 -5.03 2.99 0.66
N TYR A 32 -5.36 1.85 0.08
CA TYR A 32 -4.36 0.95 -0.49
C TYR A 32 -4.31 1.17 -1.99
N VAL A 33 -3.11 1.10 -2.55
CA VAL A 33 -2.93 1.07 -4.01
C VAL A 33 -3.14 -0.37 -4.45
N SER A 34 -4.03 -0.56 -5.43
CA SER A 34 -4.23 -1.89 -6.04
C SER A 34 -3.12 -2.21 -7.05
N GLY A 35 -2.93 -3.49 -7.35
CA GLY A 35 -2.01 -3.92 -8.41
C GLY A 35 -2.36 -3.30 -9.76
N ASN A 36 -3.65 -3.24 -10.10
CA ASN A 36 -4.11 -2.58 -11.33
C ASN A 36 -3.79 -1.08 -11.32
N GLU A 37 -4.09 -0.37 -10.24
CA GLU A 37 -3.78 1.07 -10.15
C GLU A 37 -2.27 1.32 -10.30
N LEU A 38 -1.42 0.48 -9.71
CA LEU A 38 0.02 0.58 -9.88
C LEU A 38 0.41 0.37 -11.36
N VAL A 39 -0.14 -0.64 -12.04
CA VAL A 39 0.08 -0.87 -13.49
C VAL A 39 -0.33 0.35 -14.32
N GLN A 40 -1.51 0.92 -14.06
CA GLN A 40 -1.99 2.11 -14.77
C GLN A 40 -1.03 3.29 -14.59
N LYS A 41 -0.52 3.50 -13.38
CA LYS A 41 0.48 4.54 -13.10
C LYS A 41 1.80 4.29 -13.84
N CYS A 42 2.32 3.06 -13.80
CA CYS A 42 3.58 2.71 -14.47
C CYS A 42 3.51 2.81 -16.00
N MET A 43 2.33 2.62 -16.59
CA MET A 43 2.10 2.69 -18.04
C MET A 43 1.58 4.04 -18.53
N SER A 44 1.37 5.00 -17.63
CA SER A 44 0.88 6.33 -17.97
C SER A 44 1.89 7.10 -18.83
N GLN A 45 1.38 8.04 -19.64
CA GLN A 45 2.21 8.99 -20.37
C GLN A 45 2.57 10.22 -19.52
N ARG A 46 1.94 10.39 -18.36
CA ARG A 46 2.21 11.50 -17.44
C ARG A 46 3.39 11.15 -16.55
N LYS A 47 4.37 12.05 -16.49
CA LYS A 47 5.59 11.85 -15.68
C LYS A 47 5.25 11.65 -14.20
N GLU A 48 4.25 12.36 -13.71
CA GLU A 48 3.81 12.33 -12.31
C GLU A 48 3.30 10.93 -11.93
N ASP A 49 2.59 10.27 -12.83
CA ASP A 49 2.10 8.90 -12.61
C ASP A 49 3.25 7.89 -12.64
N ILE A 50 4.19 8.03 -13.59
CA ILE A 50 5.38 7.18 -13.67
C ILE A 50 6.20 7.33 -12.39
N TYR A 51 6.45 8.56 -11.93
CA TYR A 51 7.11 8.81 -10.65
C TYR A 51 6.33 8.22 -9.48
N GLY A 52 4.99 8.31 -9.50
CA GLY A 52 4.13 7.66 -8.52
C GLY A 52 4.35 6.15 -8.46
N CYS A 53 4.45 5.48 -9.60
CA CYS A 53 4.77 4.06 -9.68
C CYS A 53 6.16 3.74 -9.10
N VAL A 54 7.19 4.46 -9.55
CA VAL A 54 8.58 4.23 -9.11
C VAL A 54 8.73 4.46 -7.61
N HIS A 55 8.18 5.55 -7.06
CA HIS A 55 8.24 5.85 -5.63
C HIS A 55 7.40 4.89 -4.78
N TYR A 56 6.27 4.41 -5.29
CA TYR A 56 5.50 3.37 -4.59
C TYR A 56 6.33 2.09 -4.42
N VAL A 57 6.98 1.63 -5.50
CA VAL A 57 7.87 0.46 -5.46
C VAL A 57 9.05 0.70 -4.51
N ALA A 58 9.67 1.89 -4.55
CA ALA A 58 10.73 2.28 -3.63
C ALA A 58 10.31 2.17 -2.16
N GLY A 59 9.16 2.75 -1.79
CA GLY A 59 8.67 2.71 -0.42
C GLY A 59 8.38 1.29 0.08
N VAL A 60 7.88 0.41 -0.79
CA VAL A 60 7.66 -1.00 -0.44
C VAL A 60 9.00 -1.74 -0.25
N ILE A 61 10.02 -1.42 -1.06
CA ILE A 61 11.38 -1.94 -0.90
C ILE A 61 11.96 -1.49 0.43
N ASP A 62 11.93 -0.20 0.74
CA ASP A 62 12.47 0.36 1.98
C ASP A 62 11.81 -0.26 3.21
N TYR A 63 10.48 -0.36 3.20
CA TYR A 63 9.74 -1.02 4.26
C TYR A 63 10.15 -2.50 4.43
N HIS A 64 10.30 -3.24 3.32
CA HIS A 64 10.74 -4.63 3.38
C HIS A 64 12.16 -4.78 3.92
N VAL A 65 13.09 -3.91 3.53
CA VAL A 65 14.47 -3.91 4.03
C VAL A 65 14.48 -3.70 5.55
N VAL A 66 13.71 -2.73 6.05
CA VAL A 66 13.57 -2.49 7.49
C VAL A 66 13.01 -3.74 8.19
N MET A 67 11.91 -4.31 7.70
CA MET A 67 11.31 -5.49 8.31
C MET A 67 12.23 -6.72 8.26
N GLN A 68 13.02 -6.89 7.19
CA GLN A 68 14.03 -7.95 7.09
C GLN A 68 15.12 -7.79 8.15
N SER A 69 15.60 -6.55 8.36
CA SER A 69 16.62 -6.27 9.38
C SER A 69 16.14 -6.52 10.81
N LEU A 70 14.84 -6.31 11.06
CA LEU A 70 14.21 -6.60 12.35
C LEU A 70 13.84 -8.08 12.53
N GLY A 71 14.01 -8.91 11.49
CA GLY A 71 13.58 -10.31 11.50
C GLY A 71 12.05 -10.50 11.51
N THR A 72 11.30 -9.45 11.20
CA THR A 72 9.82 -9.41 11.17
C THR A 72 9.27 -9.36 9.74
N ALA A 73 10.14 -9.49 8.73
CA ALA A 73 9.73 -9.50 7.34
C ALA A 73 8.61 -10.52 7.06
N PRO A 74 7.68 -10.18 6.15
CA PRO A 74 6.73 -11.14 5.63
C PRO A 74 7.44 -12.39 5.10
N THR A 75 6.71 -13.50 4.98
CA THR A 75 7.19 -14.82 4.55
C THR A 75 7.79 -14.88 3.13
N LEU A 76 7.95 -13.73 2.47
CA LEU A 76 8.38 -13.60 1.08
C LEU A 76 9.60 -12.67 0.94
N PRO A 77 10.80 -13.12 1.34
CA PRO A 77 12.00 -12.30 1.30
C PRO A 77 12.53 -12.14 -0.12
N PHE A 78 12.86 -10.92 -0.54
CA PHE A 78 13.58 -10.66 -1.77
C PHE A 78 14.89 -9.92 -1.48
N CYS A 79 15.90 -10.11 -2.35
CA CYS A 79 17.25 -9.59 -2.17
C CYS A 79 17.71 -8.97 -3.49
N ILE A 80 17.44 -7.67 -3.66
CA ILE A 80 17.81 -6.93 -4.88
C ILE A 80 19.36 -6.80 -4.95
N PRO A 81 20.01 -7.25 -6.05
CA PRO A 81 21.44 -7.13 -6.21
C PRO A 81 21.92 -5.67 -6.23
N ALA A 82 23.17 -5.45 -5.83
CA ALA A 82 23.82 -4.17 -6.01
C ALA A 82 23.86 -3.79 -7.50
N GLY A 83 23.55 -2.53 -7.81
CA GLY A 83 23.51 -2.00 -9.17
C GLY A 83 22.14 -2.01 -9.84
N VAL A 84 21.15 -2.73 -9.30
CA VAL A 84 19.76 -2.61 -9.78
C VAL A 84 19.15 -1.30 -9.26
N SER A 85 18.75 -0.44 -10.18
CA SER A 85 18.05 0.81 -9.87
C SER A 85 16.60 0.56 -9.47
N VAL A 86 16.01 1.53 -8.76
CA VAL A 86 14.60 1.51 -8.40
C VAL A 86 13.70 1.48 -9.65
N THR A 87 14.10 2.15 -10.73
CA THR A 87 13.37 2.14 -12.00
C THR A 87 13.36 0.74 -12.63
N GLU A 88 14.47 0.01 -12.60
CA GLU A 88 14.53 -1.37 -13.08
C GLU A 88 13.72 -2.32 -12.19
N ALA A 89 13.72 -2.09 -10.88
CA ALA A 89 12.86 -2.82 -9.95
C ALA A 89 11.38 -2.55 -10.25
N ALA A 90 10.99 -1.30 -10.51
CA ALA A 90 9.63 -0.94 -10.88
C ALA A 90 9.21 -1.54 -12.23
N PHE A 91 10.12 -1.58 -13.21
CA PHE A 91 9.88 -2.27 -14.48
C PHE A 91 9.66 -3.78 -14.26
N THR A 92 10.47 -4.42 -13.41
CA THR A 92 10.32 -5.83 -13.05
C THR A 92 8.94 -6.11 -12.41
N VAL A 93 8.51 -5.23 -11.50
CA VAL A 93 7.17 -5.29 -10.89
C VAL A 93 6.07 -5.16 -11.94
N LEU A 94 6.18 -4.17 -12.84
CA LEU A 94 5.21 -3.97 -13.92
C LEU A 94 5.09 -5.21 -14.80
N THR A 95 6.23 -5.80 -15.23
CA THR A 95 6.24 -7.01 -16.05
C THR A 95 5.53 -8.16 -15.36
N TYR A 96 5.78 -8.35 -14.06
CA TYR A 96 5.11 -9.39 -13.27
C TYR A 96 3.59 -9.16 -13.18
N LEU A 97 3.16 -7.95 -12.81
CA LEU A 97 1.75 -7.61 -12.65
C LEU A 97 0.97 -7.80 -13.95
N ARG A 98 1.56 -7.43 -15.09
CA ARG A 98 0.92 -7.62 -16.41
C ARG A 98 0.80 -9.09 -16.83
N ALA A 99 1.72 -9.94 -16.37
CA ALA A 99 1.68 -11.38 -16.67
C ALA A 99 0.70 -12.15 -15.77
N GLN A 100 0.22 -11.55 -14.68
CA GLN A 100 -0.69 -12.15 -13.71
C GLN A 100 -1.93 -11.26 -13.45
N PRO A 101 -2.84 -11.11 -14.43
CA PRO A 101 -4.03 -10.25 -14.31
C PRO A 101 -5.00 -10.70 -13.21
N GLN A 102 -4.93 -11.95 -12.74
CA GLN A 102 -5.69 -12.40 -11.57
C GLN A 102 -5.37 -11.63 -10.27
N HIS A 103 -4.32 -10.80 -10.26
CA HIS A 103 -3.92 -9.99 -9.12
C HIS A 103 -4.30 -8.50 -9.27
N GLU A 104 -5.14 -8.13 -10.22
CA GLU A 104 -5.59 -6.75 -10.42
C GLU A 104 -6.21 -6.11 -9.17
N GLY A 105 -6.98 -6.89 -8.39
CA GLY A 105 -7.57 -6.46 -7.12
C GLY A 105 -6.66 -6.62 -5.89
N PHE A 106 -5.46 -7.19 -6.04
CA PHE A 106 -4.55 -7.43 -4.93
C PHE A 106 -3.92 -6.12 -4.44
N ILE A 107 -3.58 -6.04 -3.15
CA ILE A 107 -2.88 -4.89 -2.59
C ILE A 107 -1.47 -4.85 -3.20
N ALA A 108 -1.11 -3.73 -3.82
CA ALA A 108 0.19 -3.57 -4.51
C ALA A 108 1.38 -3.76 -3.55
N ALA A 109 1.24 -3.38 -2.28
CA ALA A 109 2.26 -3.61 -1.25
C ALA A 109 2.60 -5.10 -1.02
N MET A 110 1.69 -6.03 -1.39
CA MET A 110 1.97 -7.47 -1.41
C MET A 110 2.45 -7.95 -2.77
N ALA A 111 1.94 -7.37 -3.85
CA ALA A 111 2.31 -7.76 -5.20
C ALA A 111 3.76 -7.37 -5.57
N VAL A 112 4.25 -6.24 -5.07
CA VAL A 112 5.64 -5.80 -5.26
C VAL A 112 6.63 -6.83 -4.69
N PRO A 113 6.53 -7.27 -3.42
CA PRO A 113 7.38 -8.34 -2.88
C PRO A 113 7.26 -9.65 -3.63
N MET A 114 6.08 -10.01 -4.14
CA MET A 114 5.91 -11.22 -4.96
C MET A 114 6.68 -11.15 -6.27
N ALA A 115 6.59 -10.02 -6.97
CA ALA A 115 7.34 -9.79 -8.18
C ALA A 115 8.86 -9.82 -7.91
N LEU A 116 9.30 -9.08 -6.88
CA LEU A 116 10.71 -8.97 -6.54
C LEU A 116 11.29 -10.26 -5.97
N ASN A 117 10.52 -11.08 -5.24
CA ASN A 117 10.97 -12.39 -4.80
C ASN A 117 11.11 -13.35 -5.97
N LYS A 118 10.19 -13.32 -6.94
CA LYS A 118 10.28 -14.14 -8.15
C LYS A 118 11.51 -13.79 -8.98
N ALA A 119 11.83 -12.49 -9.10
CA ALA A 119 12.99 -12.03 -9.86
C ALA A 119 14.32 -12.15 -9.08
N PHE A 120 14.28 -11.87 -7.77
CA PHE A 120 15.45 -11.74 -6.90
C PHE A 120 15.26 -12.53 -5.60
N PRO A 121 15.15 -13.87 -5.66
CA PRO A 121 15.00 -14.69 -4.46
C PRO A 121 16.25 -14.58 -3.59
N CYS A 122 16.08 -14.36 -2.28
CA CYS A 122 17.19 -14.40 -1.34
C CYS A 122 17.78 -15.81 -1.29
N LYS A 123 19.11 -15.94 -1.45
CA LYS A 123 19.81 -17.20 -1.18
C LYS A 123 19.69 -17.51 0.31
N LYS A 124 19.30 -18.75 0.65
CA LYS A 124 19.34 -19.20 2.05
C LYS A 124 20.79 -19.08 2.56
N PRO A 125 21.02 -18.52 3.75
CA PRO A 125 22.35 -18.58 4.35
C PRO A 125 22.78 -20.04 4.45
N ALA A 126 24.02 -20.34 4.06
CA ALA A 126 24.58 -21.67 4.24
C ALA A 126 24.48 -22.05 5.73
N PRO A 127 24.11 -23.31 6.07
CA PRO A 127 24.03 -23.73 7.46
C PRO A 127 25.38 -23.49 8.14
N LYS A 128 25.39 -22.71 9.22
CA LYS A 128 26.59 -22.51 10.03
C LYS A 128 27.01 -23.89 10.54
N LYS A 129 28.15 -24.43 10.08
CA LYS A 129 28.76 -25.63 10.68
C LYS A 129 28.94 -25.34 12.17
N LYS A 130 28.22 -26.07 13.04
CA LYS A 130 28.45 -26.02 14.49
C LYS A 130 29.92 -26.38 14.71
N LYS A 131 30.74 -25.43 15.17
CA LYS A 131 32.07 -25.74 15.71
C LYS A 131 31.82 -26.66 16.91
N LYS A 132 32.32 -27.89 16.80
CA LYS A 132 32.26 -28.93 17.83
C LYS A 132 33.30 -28.63 18.90
#